data_AF-A0A528X6S4-F1
#
_entry.id   AF-A0A528X6S4-F1
#
_cell.length_a   1.000
_cell.length_b   1.000
_cell.length_c   1.000
_cell.angle_alpha   90.00
_cell.angle_beta   90.00
_cell.angle_gamma   90.00
#
_symmetry.space_group_name_H-M   'P 1'
#
loop_
_entity.id
_entity.type
_entity.pdbx_description
1 polymer ?
#
loop_
_entity_poly.entity_id
_entity_poly.type
_entity_poly.pdbx_seq_one_letter_code
_entity_poly.pdbx_strand_id
1 'polypeptide(L)'
;MTSESHEDRFSRGLEILRRIGGLNFDEPINALAETSADLSRFTVEYPYGDVLSRPGLDLPLRQLCTVSMLLADGSAQPQLKFHIAGFLNAGGEPNAIVELLFVSVAILGFPATVNAVGIVRSVFAERELAFQPIEPVRGDGAGRGATGQDMLHRLAGGDGQDYFDRLAAAAPDLAQLSIDFAFGEALARDGLEHKAKLLAIVAMLASSGNRSDALRLHLAGALANGVTCEEIIELLIQLSVYRGFPAALNTFSVARSVFALGVQPLQVDIPTPVDTESRTDRVERGKALLAKSSAASGDAVVRSFDDIAPDLGRMIVEHSYGEIFSRKGIDQKTRELSACAALAAIGSATTETPLRVHINAALNVGASREEIIETLVNLAPYSGYPATQQAIRIAAEEFAKSNPSSRPRKEESE
;
A
#
# COMPACT_ATOMS: atom_id res chain seq x y z
N MET A 1 -33.98 18.87 -18.82
CA MET A 1 -32.91 17.86 -18.91
C MET A 1 -33.49 16.69 -19.68
N THR A 2 -33.08 16.49 -20.93
CA THR A 2 -33.37 15.26 -21.66
C THR A 2 -32.75 14.10 -20.88
N SER A 3 -33.54 13.08 -20.54
CA SER A 3 -33.01 11.89 -19.88
C SER A 3 -32.04 11.21 -20.85
N GLU A 4 -30.77 11.15 -20.47
CA GLU A 4 -29.75 10.43 -21.23
C GLU A 4 -30.13 8.95 -21.36
N SER A 5 -29.91 8.35 -22.54
CA SER A 5 -30.28 6.96 -22.78
C SER A 5 -29.24 5.99 -22.21
N HIS A 6 -29.63 4.73 -21.98
CA HIS A 6 -28.68 3.67 -21.63
C HIS A 6 -27.62 3.46 -22.72
N GLU A 7 -27.99 3.63 -23.98
CA GLU A 7 -27.09 3.47 -25.12
C GLU A 7 -25.99 4.55 -25.13
N ASP A 8 -26.32 5.78 -24.74
CA ASP A 8 -25.36 6.88 -24.60
C ASP A 8 -24.35 6.60 -23.48
N ARG A 9 -24.84 6.18 -22.30
CA ARG A 9 -23.99 5.83 -21.14
C ARG A 9 -23.07 4.66 -21.44
N PHE A 10 -23.59 3.62 -22.08
CA PHE A 10 -22.81 2.44 -22.47
C PHE A 10 -21.74 2.78 -23.51
N SER A 11 -22.09 3.56 -24.54
CA SER A 11 -21.15 4.00 -25.57
C SER A 11 -19.99 4.82 -25.00
N ARG A 12 -20.31 5.79 -24.12
CA ARG A 12 -19.30 6.56 -23.38
C ARG A 12 -18.44 5.68 -22.49
N GLY A 13 -19.05 4.71 -21.81
CA GLY A 13 -18.34 3.73 -20.99
C GLY A 13 -17.35 2.90 -21.80
N LEU A 14 -17.74 2.41 -22.98
CA LEU A 14 -16.85 1.69 -23.88
C LEU A 14 -15.68 2.55 -24.37
N GLU A 15 -15.90 3.84 -24.62
CA GLU A 15 -14.82 4.75 -25.02
C GLU A 15 -13.76 4.89 -23.92
N ILE A 16 -14.20 5.15 -22.68
CA ILE A 16 -13.29 5.24 -21.53
C ILE A 16 -12.61 3.90 -21.26
N LEU A 17 -13.35 2.81 -21.30
CA LEU A 17 -12.79 1.47 -21.12
C LEU A 17 -11.75 1.16 -22.20
N ARG A 18 -11.97 1.53 -23.47
CA ARG A 18 -10.98 1.35 -24.54
C ARG A 18 -9.70 2.13 -24.29
N ARG A 19 -9.80 3.37 -23.81
CA ARG A 19 -8.64 4.19 -23.43
C ARG A 19 -7.85 3.57 -22.28
N ILE A 20 -8.52 2.91 -21.34
CA ILE A 20 -7.89 2.26 -20.18
C ILE A 20 -7.35 0.88 -20.57
N GLY A 21 -8.17 0.00 -21.13
CA GLY A 21 -7.81 -1.39 -21.40
C GLY A 21 -6.94 -1.60 -22.65
N GLY A 22 -6.81 -0.59 -23.52
CA GLY A 22 -5.99 -0.68 -24.73
C GLY A 22 -6.52 -1.70 -25.74
N LEU A 23 -5.64 -2.50 -26.34
CA LEU A 23 -6.01 -3.45 -27.41
C LEU A 23 -6.99 -4.53 -26.94
N ASN A 24 -6.89 -4.98 -25.68
CA ASN A 24 -7.70 -6.08 -25.13
C ASN A 24 -8.69 -5.56 -24.07
N PHE A 25 -9.23 -4.35 -24.27
CA PHE A 25 -10.04 -3.68 -23.26
C PHE A 25 -11.35 -4.39 -22.91
N ASP A 26 -11.87 -5.19 -23.83
CA ASP A 26 -13.16 -5.84 -23.76
C ASP A 26 -13.09 -7.26 -23.18
N GLU A 27 -11.90 -7.88 -23.09
CA GLU A 27 -11.73 -9.25 -22.56
C GLU A 27 -12.37 -9.43 -21.17
N PRO A 28 -12.15 -8.55 -20.15
CA PRO A 28 -12.80 -8.71 -18.86
C PRO A 28 -14.33 -8.57 -18.91
N ILE A 29 -14.83 -7.73 -19.81
CA ILE A 29 -16.27 -7.43 -19.96
C ILE A 29 -16.99 -8.55 -20.73
N ASN A 30 -16.32 -9.14 -21.72
CA ASN A 30 -16.80 -10.28 -22.48
C ASN A 30 -16.87 -11.53 -21.58
N ALA A 31 -15.81 -11.80 -20.80
CA ALA A 31 -15.83 -12.87 -19.81
C ALA A 31 -16.94 -12.69 -18.76
N LEU A 32 -17.20 -11.46 -18.32
CA LEU A 32 -18.32 -11.16 -17.43
C LEU A 32 -19.67 -11.39 -18.11
N ALA A 33 -19.81 -11.06 -19.39
CA ALA A 33 -21.05 -11.23 -20.16
C ALA A 33 -21.45 -12.70 -20.34
N GLU A 34 -20.47 -13.61 -20.42
CA GLU A 34 -20.72 -15.07 -20.45
C GLU A 34 -21.45 -15.55 -19.19
N THR A 35 -21.20 -14.90 -18.04
CA THR A 35 -21.86 -15.20 -16.77
C THR A 35 -23.13 -14.38 -16.58
N SER A 36 -23.07 -13.08 -16.88
CA SER A 36 -24.19 -12.14 -16.77
C SER A 36 -23.97 -10.93 -17.67
N ALA A 37 -24.73 -10.89 -18.77
CA ALA A 37 -24.78 -9.75 -19.68
C ALA A 37 -25.17 -8.44 -18.97
N ASP A 38 -25.99 -8.52 -17.93
CA ASP A 38 -26.42 -7.33 -17.19
C ASP A 38 -25.31 -6.81 -16.26
N LEU A 39 -24.53 -7.68 -15.60
CA LEU A 39 -23.35 -7.25 -14.85
C LEU A 39 -22.28 -6.65 -15.77
N SER A 40 -22.10 -7.23 -16.95
CA SER A 40 -21.24 -6.68 -18.00
C SER A 40 -21.68 -5.26 -18.40
N ARG A 41 -22.97 -5.09 -18.74
CA ARG A 41 -23.58 -3.78 -19.03
C ARG A 41 -23.42 -2.79 -17.88
N PHE A 42 -23.74 -3.17 -16.65
CA PHE A 42 -23.60 -2.31 -15.47
C PHE A 42 -22.16 -1.85 -15.25
N THR A 43 -21.19 -2.74 -15.46
CA THR A 43 -19.76 -2.44 -15.33
C THR A 43 -19.31 -1.40 -16.36
N VAL A 44 -19.86 -1.45 -17.57
CA VAL A 44 -19.56 -0.45 -18.61
C VAL A 44 -20.28 0.86 -18.36
N GLU A 45 -21.60 0.83 -18.13
CA GLU A 45 -22.42 2.03 -17.98
C GLU A 45 -22.04 2.86 -16.76
N TYR A 46 -21.88 2.24 -15.58
CA TYR A 46 -21.75 3.01 -14.34
C TYR A 46 -20.28 3.36 -14.02
N PRO A 47 -19.37 2.40 -13.74
CA PRO A 47 -17.96 2.70 -13.55
C PRO A 47 -17.35 3.56 -14.66
N TYR A 48 -17.38 3.10 -15.90
CA TYR A 48 -16.70 3.80 -16.99
C TYR A 48 -17.56 4.93 -17.57
N GLY A 49 -18.84 4.68 -17.78
CA GLY A 49 -19.75 5.63 -18.43
C GLY A 49 -20.17 6.78 -17.54
N ASP A 50 -20.45 6.59 -16.26
CA ASP A 50 -20.96 7.66 -15.38
C ASP A 50 -19.89 8.27 -14.47
N VAL A 51 -18.89 7.47 -14.08
CA VAL A 51 -17.92 7.86 -13.05
C VAL A 51 -16.58 8.26 -13.67
N LEU A 52 -15.89 7.35 -14.37
CA LEU A 52 -14.56 7.65 -14.92
C LEU A 52 -14.59 8.58 -16.15
N SER A 53 -15.76 8.77 -16.78
CA SER A 53 -15.93 9.70 -17.90
C SER A 53 -16.04 11.17 -17.47
N ARG A 54 -16.23 11.44 -16.17
CA ARG A 54 -16.48 12.79 -15.65
C ARG A 54 -15.24 13.68 -15.85
N PRO A 55 -15.40 14.96 -16.24
CA PRO A 55 -14.27 15.82 -16.63
C PRO A 55 -13.47 16.40 -15.45
N GLY A 56 -13.98 16.35 -14.21
CA GLY A 56 -13.38 17.03 -13.07
C GLY A 56 -12.06 16.41 -12.54
N LEU A 57 -11.61 15.29 -13.12
CA LEU A 57 -10.28 14.73 -12.91
C LEU A 57 -9.82 14.09 -14.22
N ASP A 58 -8.60 14.38 -14.66
CA ASP A 58 -8.07 13.81 -15.90
C ASP A 58 -7.86 12.29 -15.80
N LEU A 59 -7.77 11.63 -16.95
CA LEU A 59 -7.74 10.17 -16.98
C LEU A 59 -6.46 9.55 -16.35
N PRO A 60 -5.24 10.06 -16.59
CA PRO A 60 -4.04 9.59 -15.89
C PRO A 60 -4.18 9.64 -14.38
N LEU A 61 -4.64 10.77 -13.83
CA LEU A 61 -4.78 10.97 -12.40
C LEU A 61 -5.90 10.11 -11.82
N ARG A 62 -7.01 9.92 -12.55
CA ARG A 62 -8.04 8.93 -12.20
C ARG A 62 -7.46 7.53 -12.09
N GLN A 63 -6.66 7.10 -13.07
CA GLN A 63 -6.05 5.77 -13.03
C GLN A 63 -5.07 5.63 -11.87
N LEU A 64 -4.25 6.65 -11.58
CA LEU A 64 -3.36 6.65 -10.42
C LEU A 64 -4.13 6.51 -9.10
N CYS A 65 -5.24 7.25 -8.94
CA CYS A 65 -6.13 7.12 -7.79
C CYS A 65 -6.77 5.73 -7.71
N THR A 66 -7.18 5.15 -8.84
CA THR A 66 -7.67 3.76 -8.89
C THR A 66 -6.62 2.77 -8.43
N VAL A 67 -5.40 2.85 -8.96
CA VAL A 67 -4.27 2.00 -8.55
C VAL A 67 -4.03 2.16 -7.05
N SER A 68 -4.05 3.38 -6.54
CA SER A 68 -3.90 3.70 -5.11
C SER A 68 -4.98 3.02 -4.24
N MET A 69 -6.25 3.06 -4.66
CA MET A 69 -7.35 2.40 -3.93
C MET A 69 -7.25 0.88 -3.96
N LEU A 70 -6.82 0.31 -5.09
CA LEU A 70 -6.65 -1.14 -5.26
C LEU A 70 -5.41 -1.68 -4.52
N LEU A 71 -4.35 -0.87 -4.42
CA LEU A 71 -3.21 -1.13 -3.53
C LEU A 71 -3.67 -1.22 -2.07
N ALA A 72 -4.52 -0.28 -1.63
CA ALA A 72 -5.07 -0.26 -0.28
C ALA A 72 -6.05 -1.40 0.00
N ASP A 73 -6.75 -1.90 -1.02
CA ASP A 73 -7.60 -3.09 -0.89
C ASP A 73 -6.78 -4.38 -0.72
N GLY A 74 -5.76 -4.59 -1.55
CA GLY A 74 -4.86 -5.74 -1.46
C GLY A 74 -5.48 -7.10 -1.82
N SER A 75 -6.75 -7.17 -2.25
CA SER A 75 -7.41 -8.42 -2.65
C SER A 75 -7.77 -8.47 -4.15
N ALA A 76 -8.04 -7.31 -4.76
CA ALA A 76 -8.43 -7.16 -6.16
C ALA A 76 -7.21 -7.13 -7.13
N GLN A 77 -6.36 -8.16 -7.07
CA GLN A 77 -5.10 -8.22 -7.83
C GLN A 77 -5.28 -8.18 -9.37
N PRO A 78 -6.27 -8.88 -9.98
CA PRO A 78 -6.53 -8.76 -11.42
C PRO A 78 -6.89 -7.32 -11.83
N GLN A 79 -7.68 -6.63 -11.01
CA GLN A 79 -8.08 -5.24 -11.25
C GLN A 79 -6.89 -4.29 -11.04
N LEU A 80 -6.06 -4.53 -10.03
CA LEU A 80 -4.82 -3.75 -9.82
C LEU A 80 -3.93 -3.86 -11.05
N LYS A 81 -3.71 -5.06 -11.58
CA LYS A 81 -2.97 -5.29 -12.82
C LYS A 81 -3.58 -4.55 -14.00
N PHE A 82 -4.91 -4.67 -14.21
CA PHE A 82 -5.63 -3.99 -15.27
C PHE A 82 -5.47 -2.47 -15.21
N HIS A 83 -5.55 -1.88 -14.01
CA HIS A 83 -5.46 -0.42 -13.83
C HIS A 83 -4.02 0.12 -13.80
N ILE A 84 -3.01 -0.68 -13.46
CA ILE A 84 -1.59 -0.33 -13.70
C ILE A 84 -1.34 -0.23 -15.21
N ALA A 85 -1.79 -1.22 -15.97
CA ALA A 85 -1.80 -1.17 -17.43
C ALA A 85 -2.62 0.03 -17.96
N GLY A 86 -3.77 0.29 -17.34
CA GLY A 86 -4.65 1.41 -17.65
C GLY A 86 -4.03 2.78 -17.44
N PHE A 87 -3.28 2.97 -16.36
CA PHE A 87 -2.53 4.20 -16.10
C PHE A 87 -1.54 4.49 -17.23
N LEU A 88 -0.79 3.48 -17.67
CA LEU A 88 0.16 3.62 -18.78
C LEU A 88 -0.56 3.95 -20.10
N ASN A 89 -1.69 3.30 -20.39
CA ASN A 89 -2.49 3.58 -21.59
C ASN A 89 -3.09 5.00 -21.58
N ALA A 90 -3.39 5.53 -20.39
CA ALA A 90 -3.88 6.89 -20.24
C ALA A 90 -2.80 7.95 -20.47
N GLY A 91 -1.52 7.57 -20.60
CA GLY A 91 -0.38 8.48 -20.75
C GLY A 91 0.45 8.65 -19.48
N GLY A 92 0.25 7.81 -18.46
CA GLY A 92 1.08 7.78 -17.27
C GLY A 92 2.45 7.14 -17.52
N GLU A 93 3.47 7.64 -16.82
CA GLU A 93 4.84 7.16 -16.97
C GLU A 93 5.13 5.95 -16.06
N PRO A 94 5.90 4.93 -16.52
CA PRO A 94 6.29 3.78 -15.69
C PRO A 94 6.92 4.17 -14.36
N ASN A 95 7.74 5.23 -14.36
CA ASN A 95 8.38 5.74 -13.16
C ASN A 95 7.37 6.20 -12.09
N ALA A 96 6.25 6.79 -12.50
CA ALA A 96 5.23 7.25 -11.56
C ALA A 96 4.57 6.08 -10.81
N ILE A 97 4.45 4.90 -11.43
CA ILE A 97 3.97 3.69 -10.74
C ILE A 97 4.97 3.24 -9.68
N VAL A 98 6.28 3.24 -10.02
CA VAL A 98 7.32 2.87 -9.06
C VAL A 98 7.38 3.86 -7.90
N GLU A 99 7.24 5.15 -8.15
CA GLU A 99 7.17 6.15 -7.07
C GLU A 99 5.89 6.06 -6.24
N LEU A 100 4.75 5.69 -6.84
CA LEU A 100 3.53 5.36 -6.10
C LEU A 100 3.74 4.20 -5.12
N LEU A 101 4.57 3.20 -5.47
CA LEU A 101 4.91 2.11 -4.56
C LEU A 101 5.64 2.60 -3.30
N PHE A 102 6.50 3.61 -3.39
CA PHE A 102 7.12 4.20 -2.21
C PHE A 102 6.14 5.03 -1.37
N VAL A 103 5.20 5.73 -2.01
CA VAL A 103 4.08 6.37 -1.29
C VAL A 103 3.26 5.32 -0.55
N SER A 104 2.99 4.16 -1.17
CA SER A 104 2.25 3.08 -0.51
C SER A 104 3.00 2.45 0.65
N VAL A 105 4.33 2.44 0.67
CA VAL A 105 5.09 2.01 1.87
C VAL A 105 4.77 2.89 3.07
N ALA A 106 4.77 4.21 2.90
CA ALA A 106 4.47 5.15 3.97
C ALA A 106 3.01 5.05 4.47
N ILE A 107 2.07 4.85 3.55
CA ILE A 107 0.63 4.89 3.86
C ILE A 107 0.06 3.51 4.23
N LEU A 108 0.48 2.44 3.55
CA LEU A 108 -0.09 1.10 3.67
C LEU A 108 0.88 0.09 4.30
N GLY A 109 2.18 0.41 4.36
CA GLY A 109 3.24 -0.48 4.80
C GLY A 109 3.83 -1.32 3.67
N PHE A 110 4.92 -2.04 4.00
CA PHE A 110 5.65 -2.86 3.04
C PHE A 110 4.84 -4.00 2.42
N PRO A 111 4.00 -4.79 3.14
CA PRO A 111 3.33 -5.97 2.56
C PRO A 111 2.51 -5.68 1.30
N ALA A 112 1.66 -4.63 1.34
CA ALA A 112 0.86 -4.21 0.19
C ALA A 112 1.74 -3.84 -1.01
N THR A 113 2.84 -3.12 -0.74
CA THR A 113 3.80 -2.67 -1.74
C THR A 113 4.57 -3.84 -2.36
N VAL A 114 5.10 -4.74 -1.55
CA VAL A 114 5.89 -5.90 -1.99
C VAL A 114 5.10 -6.78 -2.96
N ASN A 115 3.83 -7.03 -2.67
CA ASN A 115 2.99 -7.80 -3.58
C ASN A 115 2.75 -7.07 -4.91
N ALA A 116 2.53 -5.76 -4.86
CA ALA A 116 2.31 -4.95 -6.07
C ALA A 116 3.52 -4.92 -7.00
N VAL A 117 4.76 -5.00 -6.46
CA VAL A 117 5.97 -5.07 -7.29
C VAL A 117 5.91 -6.23 -8.30
N GLY A 118 5.43 -7.40 -7.89
CA GLY A 118 5.29 -8.55 -8.79
C GLY A 118 4.33 -8.28 -9.95
N ILE A 119 3.25 -7.54 -9.69
CA ILE A 119 2.28 -7.12 -10.71
C ILE A 119 2.87 -6.08 -11.64
N VAL A 120 3.55 -5.06 -11.10
CA VAL A 120 4.21 -4.04 -11.93
C VAL A 120 5.23 -4.69 -12.86
N ARG A 121 6.03 -5.63 -12.36
CA ARG A 121 6.99 -6.40 -13.16
C ARG A 121 6.32 -7.17 -14.29
N SER A 122 5.22 -7.87 -13.99
CA SER A 122 4.42 -8.58 -15.00
C SER A 122 3.89 -7.62 -16.07
N VAL A 123 3.36 -6.45 -15.68
CA VAL A 123 2.86 -5.45 -16.64
C VAL A 123 3.99 -4.87 -17.49
N PHE A 124 5.16 -4.58 -16.91
CA PHE A 124 6.29 -4.03 -17.65
C PHE A 124 6.85 -5.04 -18.65
N ALA A 125 6.97 -6.31 -18.25
CA ALA A 125 7.40 -7.39 -19.12
C ALA A 125 6.42 -7.64 -20.28
N GLU A 126 5.12 -7.71 -20.00
CA GLU A 126 4.06 -7.90 -21.02
C GLU A 126 4.00 -6.78 -22.05
N ARG A 127 4.46 -5.58 -21.68
CA ARG A 127 4.50 -4.39 -22.53
C ARG A 127 5.88 -4.12 -23.14
N GLU A 128 6.85 -4.99 -22.89
CA GLU A 128 8.24 -4.84 -23.35
C GLU A 128 8.82 -3.46 -23.01
N LEU A 129 8.47 -2.91 -21.84
CA LEU A 129 8.91 -1.58 -21.43
C LEU A 129 10.39 -1.60 -21.08
N ALA A 130 11.17 -0.74 -21.74
CA ALA A 130 12.53 -0.43 -21.34
C ALA A 130 12.50 0.44 -20.07
N PHE A 131 12.38 -0.20 -18.90
CA PHE A 131 12.46 0.47 -17.60
C PHE A 131 13.85 0.30 -17.00
N GLN A 132 14.46 1.41 -16.58
CA GLN A 132 15.67 1.40 -15.79
C GLN A 132 15.34 1.80 -14.35
N PRO A 133 15.58 0.92 -13.37
CA PRO A 133 15.42 1.27 -11.96
C PRO A 133 16.27 2.48 -11.59
N ILE A 134 15.69 3.39 -10.81
CA ILE A 134 16.46 4.50 -10.23
C ILE A 134 17.48 3.90 -9.26
N GLU A 135 18.74 4.35 -9.39
CA GLU A 135 19.81 3.99 -8.46
C GLU A 135 19.45 4.41 -7.03
N PRO A 136 19.64 3.53 -6.04
CA PRO A 136 19.32 3.83 -4.66
C PRO A 136 19.99 5.11 -4.16
N VAL A 137 19.25 5.90 -3.38
CA VAL A 137 19.83 7.08 -2.71
C VAL A 137 21.01 6.66 -1.83
N ARG A 138 22.18 7.26 -2.05
CA ARG A 138 23.45 6.90 -1.38
C ARG A 138 23.88 7.83 -0.25
N GLY A 139 23.09 8.84 0.09
CA GLY A 139 23.36 9.71 1.25
C GLY A 139 23.46 8.93 2.56
N ASP A 140 24.02 9.55 3.60
CA ASP A 140 24.10 8.95 4.94
C ASP A 140 22.76 9.02 5.70
N GLY A 141 21.74 9.68 5.15
CA GLY A 141 20.41 9.79 5.73
C GLY A 141 20.34 10.61 7.02
N ALA A 142 21.43 11.27 7.44
CA ALA A 142 21.48 11.99 8.71
C ALA A 142 20.49 13.18 8.75
N GLY A 143 20.24 13.80 7.59
CA GLY A 143 19.33 14.95 7.42
C GLY A 143 17.85 14.61 7.19
N ARG A 144 17.46 13.32 7.21
CA ARG A 144 16.09 12.90 6.88
C ARG A 144 15.02 13.50 7.82
N GLY A 145 15.36 13.80 9.06
CA GLY A 145 14.44 14.45 9.99
C GLY A 145 14.03 15.85 9.51
N ALA A 146 15.01 16.65 9.05
CA ALA A 146 14.75 17.97 8.48
C ALA A 146 13.98 17.87 7.15
N THR A 147 14.37 16.93 6.27
CA THR A 147 13.62 16.63 5.04
C THR A 147 12.18 16.22 5.35
N GLY A 148 11.98 15.42 6.41
CA GLY A 148 10.67 14.96 6.85
C GLY A 148 9.80 16.08 7.37
N GLN A 149 10.37 17.05 8.09
CA GLN A 149 9.65 18.25 8.51
C GLN A 149 9.20 19.09 7.31
N ASP A 150 10.09 19.38 6.36
CA ASP A 150 9.72 20.09 5.12
C ASP A 150 8.60 19.35 4.37
N MET A 151 8.76 18.04 4.19
CA MET A 151 7.79 17.23 3.47
C MET A 151 6.45 17.13 4.19
N LEU A 152 6.45 17.12 5.53
CA LEU A 152 5.22 17.19 6.31
C LEU A 152 4.48 18.52 6.06
N HIS A 153 5.16 19.67 6.13
CA HIS A 153 4.54 20.96 5.84
C HIS A 153 3.99 21.06 4.41
N ARG A 154 4.59 20.32 3.47
CA ARG A 154 4.17 20.27 2.06
C ARG A 154 3.01 19.32 1.80
N LEU A 155 2.87 18.22 2.54
CA LEU A 155 1.89 17.16 2.27
C LEU A 155 0.70 17.11 3.23
N ALA A 156 0.80 17.81 4.36
CA ALA A 156 -0.22 17.87 5.39
C ALA A 156 -0.70 19.30 5.62
N GLY A 157 -1.82 19.45 6.32
CA GLY A 157 -2.47 20.73 6.59
C GLY A 157 -3.45 20.64 7.76
N GLY A 158 -4.07 21.76 8.13
CA GLY A 158 -5.02 21.82 9.24
C GLY A 158 -4.35 21.66 10.61
N ASP A 159 -5.06 21.08 11.56
CA ASP A 159 -4.60 20.90 12.95
C ASP A 159 -3.66 19.69 13.10
N GLY A 160 -2.54 19.72 12.39
CA GLY A 160 -1.55 18.65 12.52
C GLY A 160 -0.70 18.75 13.79
N GLN A 161 -0.68 19.90 14.48
CA GLN A 161 0.05 20.00 15.75
C GLN A 161 -0.59 19.07 16.78
N ASP A 162 -1.91 19.15 16.96
CA ASP A 162 -2.63 18.25 17.85
C ASP A 162 -2.47 16.77 17.45
N TYR A 163 -2.46 16.47 16.14
CA TYR A 163 -2.22 15.10 15.66
C TYR A 163 -0.87 14.55 16.13
N PHE A 164 0.22 15.30 15.94
CA PHE A 164 1.56 14.86 16.33
C PHE A 164 1.79 14.96 17.84
N ASP A 165 1.19 15.91 18.54
CA ASP A 165 1.27 16.02 20.01
C ASP A 165 0.61 14.82 20.70
N ARG A 166 -0.57 14.42 20.25
CA ARG A 166 -1.25 13.21 20.76
C ARG A 166 -0.40 11.96 20.52
N LEU A 167 0.22 11.84 19.35
CA LEU A 167 1.11 10.72 19.04
C LEU A 167 2.38 10.75 19.89
N ALA A 168 3.02 11.91 20.03
CA ALA A 168 4.26 12.07 20.79
C ALA A 168 4.05 11.88 22.30
N ALA A 169 2.89 12.29 22.84
CA ALA A 169 2.54 12.07 24.24
C ALA A 169 2.42 10.57 24.58
N ALA A 170 2.00 9.74 23.63
CA ALA A 170 1.88 8.30 23.81
C ALA A 170 3.16 7.53 23.43
N ALA A 171 3.80 7.92 22.32
CA ALA A 171 4.92 7.22 21.71
C ALA A 171 5.84 8.21 20.95
N PRO A 172 6.74 8.93 21.65
CA PRO A 172 7.59 9.96 21.04
C PRO A 172 8.49 9.41 19.93
N ASP A 173 9.04 8.20 20.12
CA ASP A 173 9.85 7.54 19.10
C ASP A 173 9.05 7.24 17.81
N LEU A 174 7.76 6.90 17.93
CA LEU A 174 6.91 6.60 16.77
C LEU A 174 6.54 7.90 16.03
N ALA A 175 6.32 8.99 16.75
CA ALA A 175 6.16 10.31 16.15
C ALA A 175 7.41 10.67 15.35
N GLN A 176 8.61 10.49 15.92
CA GLN A 176 9.87 10.77 15.22
C GLN A 176 10.08 9.87 13.99
N LEU A 177 9.83 8.55 14.10
CA LEU A 177 9.93 7.63 12.95
C LEU A 177 8.98 8.00 11.83
N SER A 178 7.80 8.53 12.16
CA SER A 178 6.85 9.02 11.15
C SER A 178 7.45 10.18 10.37
N ILE A 179 8.11 11.13 11.04
CA ILE A 179 8.82 12.24 10.38
C ILE A 179 10.02 11.72 9.58
N ASP A 180 10.91 10.98 10.22
CA ASP A 180 12.19 10.53 9.64
C ASP A 180 12.00 9.63 8.42
N PHE A 181 11.16 8.59 8.55
CA PHE A 181 11.01 7.57 7.51
C PHE A 181 9.84 7.89 6.58
N ALA A 182 8.63 8.07 7.12
CA ALA A 182 7.46 8.24 6.27
C ALA A 182 7.57 9.54 5.46
N PHE A 183 7.83 10.68 6.11
CA PHE A 183 7.99 11.95 5.42
C PHE A 183 9.38 12.16 4.84
N GLY A 184 10.44 11.84 5.59
CA GLY A 184 11.82 12.18 5.25
C GLY A 184 12.54 11.25 4.28
N GLU A 185 12.03 10.03 4.08
CA GLU A 185 12.61 9.04 3.17
C GLU A 185 11.60 8.60 2.11
N ALA A 186 10.45 8.05 2.50
CA ALA A 186 9.51 7.44 1.56
C ALA A 186 8.71 8.48 0.76
N LEU A 187 8.11 9.47 1.41
CA LEU A 187 7.32 10.51 0.76
C LEU A 187 8.17 11.64 0.16
N ALA A 188 9.41 11.82 0.64
CA ALA A 188 10.34 12.82 0.13
C ALA A 188 10.90 12.50 -1.25
N ARG A 189 10.69 11.28 -1.76
CA ARG A 189 11.16 10.89 -3.09
C ARG A 189 10.55 11.74 -4.20
N ASP A 190 11.38 12.07 -5.18
CA ASP A 190 10.96 12.72 -6.41
C ASP A 190 10.42 11.71 -7.43
N GLY A 191 9.83 12.19 -8.53
CA GLY A 191 9.41 11.35 -9.65
C GLY A 191 7.91 11.05 -9.71
N LEU A 192 7.15 11.43 -8.68
CA LEU A 192 5.69 11.57 -8.74
C LEU A 192 5.31 13.04 -8.58
N GLU A 193 4.47 13.56 -9.49
CA GLU A 193 3.98 14.93 -9.42
C GLU A 193 3.31 15.23 -8.07
N HIS A 194 3.50 16.43 -7.52
CA HIS A 194 3.04 16.79 -6.18
C HIS A 194 1.52 16.63 -5.99
N LYS A 195 0.70 17.12 -6.95
CA LYS A 195 -0.76 16.95 -6.92
C LYS A 195 -1.15 15.47 -6.97
N ALA A 196 -0.49 14.69 -7.83
CA ALA A 196 -0.71 13.26 -7.96
C ALA A 196 -0.38 12.50 -6.67
N LYS A 197 0.72 12.86 -5.99
CA LYS A 197 1.13 12.31 -4.68
C LYS A 197 0.07 12.59 -3.60
N LEU A 198 -0.41 13.83 -3.50
CA LEU A 198 -1.46 14.22 -2.55
C LEU A 198 -2.74 13.40 -2.75
N LEU A 199 -3.21 13.29 -3.99
CA LEU A 199 -4.43 12.55 -4.31
C LEU A 199 -4.25 11.03 -4.11
N ALA A 200 -3.09 10.47 -4.40
CA ALA A 200 -2.79 9.08 -4.11
C ALA A 200 -2.83 8.76 -2.60
N ILE A 201 -2.27 9.63 -1.76
CA ILE A 201 -2.35 9.50 -0.30
C ILE A 201 -3.80 9.53 0.17
N VAL A 202 -4.58 10.52 -0.29
CA VAL A 202 -6.02 10.63 0.04
C VAL A 202 -6.78 9.38 -0.42
N ALA A 203 -6.54 8.89 -1.63
CA ALA A 203 -7.17 7.68 -2.18
C ALA A 203 -6.89 6.44 -1.31
N MET A 204 -5.64 6.23 -0.90
CA MET A 204 -5.25 5.09 -0.05
C MET A 204 -5.87 5.16 1.36
N LEU A 205 -5.82 6.35 1.99
CA LEU A 205 -6.39 6.56 3.32
C LEU A 205 -7.92 6.41 3.32
N ALA A 206 -8.58 6.98 2.31
CA ALA A 206 -10.02 6.86 2.13
C ALA A 206 -10.46 5.41 1.88
N SER A 207 -9.68 4.67 1.08
CA SER A 207 -9.92 3.25 0.79
C SER A 207 -9.81 2.34 2.01
N SER A 208 -8.94 2.69 2.95
CA SER A 208 -8.71 1.92 4.19
C SER A 208 -9.83 2.08 5.24
N GLY A 209 -10.63 3.16 5.19
CA GLY A 209 -11.89 3.29 5.92
C GLY A 209 -11.84 3.52 7.44
N ASN A 210 -10.66 3.50 8.09
CA ASN A 210 -10.52 3.61 9.55
C ASN A 210 -9.40 4.57 10.02
N ARG A 211 -9.03 5.55 9.19
CA ARG A 211 -7.87 6.44 9.41
C ARG A 211 -8.25 7.92 9.37
N SER A 212 -9.38 8.28 9.99
CA SER A 212 -10.01 9.60 9.85
C SER A 212 -9.11 10.78 10.21
N ASP A 213 -8.27 10.66 11.23
CA ASP A 213 -7.36 11.74 11.65
C ASP A 213 -6.26 11.99 10.59
N ALA A 214 -5.61 10.93 10.09
CA ALA A 214 -4.64 11.03 9.00
C ALA A 214 -5.30 11.50 7.70
N LEU A 215 -6.51 11.03 7.41
CA LEU A 215 -7.27 11.44 6.24
C LEU A 215 -7.62 12.94 6.30
N ARG A 216 -8.00 13.46 7.47
CA ARG A 216 -8.24 14.88 7.69
C ARG A 216 -6.98 15.71 7.44
N LEU A 217 -5.85 15.27 7.99
CA LEU A 217 -4.53 15.89 7.82
C LEU A 217 -4.16 16.03 6.33
N HIS A 218 -4.30 14.95 5.56
CA HIS A 218 -3.93 14.95 4.14
C HIS A 218 -4.96 15.59 3.21
N LEU A 219 -6.25 15.57 3.55
CA LEU A 219 -7.26 16.36 2.83
C LEU A 219 -7.01 17.86 2.98
N ALA A 220 -6.68 18.31 4.20
CA ALA A 220 -6.31 19.71 4.44
C ALA A 220 -5.01 20.08 3.70
N GLY A 221 -4.01 19.20 3.73
CA GLY A 221 -2.76 19.37 2.96
C GLY A 221 -3.00 19.44 1.45
N ALA A 222 -3.86 18.58 0.91
CA ALA A 222 -4.22 18.59 -0.51
C ALA A 222 -4.84 19.94 -0.92
N LEU A 223 -5.81 20.43 -0.16
CA LEU A 223 -6.44 21.73 -0.43
C LEU A 223 -5.45 22.90 -0.30
N ALA A 224 -4.54 22.85 0.69
CA ALA A 224 -3.47 23.84 0.87
C ALA A 224 -2.48 23.91 -0.30
N ASN A 225 -2.37 22.82 -1.05
CA ASN A 225 -1.50 22.70 -2.21
C ASN A 225 -2.25 22.79 -3.55
N GLY A 226 -3.47 23.32 -3.55
CA GLY A 226 -4.22 23.61 -4.78
C GLY A 226 -4.95 22.43 -5.40
N VAL A 227 -5.10 21.30 -4.68
CA VAL A 227 -6.12 20.32 -5.02
C VAL A 227 -7.48 20.94 -4.72
N THR A 228 -8.39 20.92 -5.68
CA THR A 228 -9.70 21.55 -5.53
C THR A 228 -10.68 20.63 -4.78
N CYS A 229 -11.71 21.23 -4.16
CA CYS A 229 -12.82 20.45 -3.60
C CYS A 229 -13.49 19.58 -4.67
N GLU A 230 -13.57 20.05 -5.91
CA GLU A 230 -14.13 19.31 -7.04
C GLU A 230 -13.30 18.04 -7.34
N GLU A 231 -11.97 18.14 -7.45
CA GLU A 231 -11.09 16.99 -7.67
C GLU A 231 -11.20 15.95 -6.52
N ILE A 232 -11.32 16.41 -5.27
CA ILE A 232 -11.56 15.52 -4.13
C ILE A 232 -12.92 14.85 -4.26
N ILE A 233 -13.99 15.59 -4.58
CA ILE A 233 -15.33 15.02 -4.79
C ILE A 233 -15.32 13.98 -5.91
N GLU A 234 -14.63 14.24 -7.02
CA GLU A 234 -14.46 13.30 -8.13
C GLU A 234 -13.76 12.01 -7.68
N LEU A 235 -12.71 12.11 -6.85
CA LEU A 235 -12.06 10.96 -6.23
C LEU A 235 -13.03 10.19 -5.33
N LEU A 236 -13.88 10.85 -4.54
CA LEU A 236 -14.85 10.19 -3.66
C LEU A 236 -16.00 9.51 -4.42
N ILE A 237 -16.44 10.08 -5.54
CA ILE A 237 -17.38 9.42 -6.44
C ILE A 237 -16.72 8.16 -7.00
N GLN A 238 -15.46 8.24 -7.44
CA GLN A 238 -14.69 7.09 -7.91
C GLN A 238 -14.48 6.02 -6.83
N LEU A 239 -14.26 6.44 -5.58
CA LEU A 239 -14.14 5.55 -4.43
C LEU A 239 -15.38 4.66 -4.24
N SER A 240 -16.58 5.15 -4.61
CA SER A 240 -17.82 4.34 -4.53
C SER A 240 -17.77 3.11 -5.43
N VAL A 241 -17.03 3.15 -6.54
CA VAL A 241 -16.88 2.04 -7.49
C VAL A 241 -15.92 1.00 -6.94
N TYR A 242 -14.75 1.44 -6.44
CA TYR A 242 -13.67 0.53 -6.09
C TYR A 242 -13.74 0.03 -4.65
N ARG A 243 -14.35 0.80 -3.73
CA ARG A 243 -14.46 0.49 -2.29
C ARG A 243 -15.88 0.55 -1.75
N GLY A 244 -16.87 0.78 -2.62
CA GLY A 244 -18.28 0.82 -2.26
C GLY A 244 -18.76 2.15 -1.67
N PHE A 245 -20.07 2.38 -1.77
CA PHE A 245 -20.73 3.58 -1.24
C PHE A 245 -20.48 3.86 0.26
N PRO A 246 -20.46 2.86 1.17
CA PRO A 246 -20.20 3.14 2.59
C PRO A 246 -18.84 3.81 2.84
N ALA A 247 -17.78 3.35 2.17
CA ALA A 247 -16.44 3.97 2.26
C ALA A 247 -16.44 5.40 1.71
N ALA A 248 -17.12 5.62 0.58
CA ALA A 248 -17.28 6.94 -0.02
C ALA A 248 -18.04 7.91 0.90
N LEU A 249 -19.14 7.48 1.51
CA LEU A 249 -19.94 8.32 2.42
C LEU A 249 -19.21 8.66 3.72
N ASN A 250 -18.51 7.68 4.31
CA ASN A 250 -17.68 7.91 5.49
C ASN A 250 -16.58 8.94 5.19
N THR A 251 -15.91 8.79 4.06
CA THR A 251 -14.87 9.73 3.63
C THR A 251 -15.47 11.10 3.33
N PHE A 252 -16.63 11.18 2.68
CA PHE A 252 -17.31 12.44 2.38
C PHE A 252 -17.65 13.22 3.66
N SER A 253 -18.05 12.53 4.72
CA SER A 253 -18.28 13.16 6.04
C SER A 253 -17.01 13.85 6.56
N VAL A 254 -15.86 13.20 6.44
CA VAL A 254 -14.55 13.77 6.81
C VAL A 254 -14.20 14.94 5.89
N ALA A 255 -14.30 14.78 4.57
CA ALA A 255 -14.01 15.83 3.60
C ALA A 255 -14.87 17.08 3.79
N ARG A 256 -16.17 16.93 4.04
CA ARG A 256 -17.07 18.04 4.34
C ARG A 256 -16.63 18.82 5.58
N SER A 257 -16.14 18.14 6.62
CA SER A 257 -15.62 18.83 7.80
C SER A 257 -14.38 19.67 7.48
N VAL A 258 -13.50 19.18 6.61
CA VAL A 258 -12.32 19.92 6.16
C VAL A 258 -12.71 21.10 5.27
N PHE A 259 -13.62 20.90 4.31
CA PHE A 259 -14.10 21.97 3.42
C PHE A 259 -14.71 23.13 4.19
N ALA A 260 -15.44 22.85 5.27
CA ALA A 260 -16.09 23.87 6.10
C ALA A 260 -15.10 24.68 6.96
N LEU A 261 -13.99 24.06 7.40
CA LEU A 261 -12.96 24.72 8.21
C LEU A 261 -12.05 25.63 7.37
N GLY A 262 -12.09 25.50 6.05
CA GLY A 262 -11.22 26.24 5.14
C GLY A 262 -9.81 25.64 5.08
N VAL A 263 -8.96 26.30 4.30
CA VAL A 263 -7.60 25.86 4.03
C VAL A 263 -6.62 26.61 4.92
N GLN A 264 -5.95 25.90 5.81
CA GLN A 264 -4.89 26.44 6.65
C GLN A 264 -3.62 25.64 6.37
N PRO A 265 -2.51 26.29 5.97
CA PRO A 265 -1.21 25.64 5.92
C PRO A 265 -0.90 24.99 7.27
N LEU A 266 -0.20 23.87 7.22
CA LEU A 266 0.19 23.18 8.44
C LEU A 266 1.11 24.05 9.30
N GLN A 267 0.69 24.34 10.52
CA GLN A 267 1.54 24.89 11.58
C GLN A 267 1.82 23.78 12.59
N VAL A 268 3.02 23.21 12.54
CA VAL A 268 3.50 22.28 13.55
C VAL A 268 4.89 22.73 14.00
N ASP A 269 5.03 23.05 15.28
CA ASP A 269 6.30 23.23 15.97
C ASP A 269 6.81 21.85 16.39
N ILE A 270 7.46 21.16 15.45
CA ILE A 270 8.17 19.91 15.76
C ILE A 270 9.50 20.30 16.43
N PRO A 271 9.89 19.67 17.55
CA PRO A 271 11.21 19.86 18.15
C PRO A 271 12.33 19.73 17.11
N THR A 272 13.42 20.46 17.31
CA THR A 272 14.58 20.46 16.40
C THR A 272 14.97 19.03 16.04
N PRO A 273 15.11 18.71 14.74
CA PRO A 273 15.38 17.35 14.30
C PRO A 273 16.59 16.80 15.06
N VAL A 274 16.40 15.64 15.68
CA VAL A 274 17.51 14.92 16.32
C VAL A 274 18.43 14.48 15.19
N ASP A 275 19.75 14.68 15.33
CA ASP A 275 20.71 14.07 14.40
C ASP A 275 20.40 12.57 14.33
N THR A 276 19.88 12.15 13.18
CA THR A 276 19.55 10.75 12.98
C THR A 276 20.85 9.99 12.80
N GLU A 277 20.90 8.77 13.30
CA GLU A 277 22.06 7.88 13.12
C GLU A 277 22.47 7.80 11.64
N SER A 278 23.67 7.35 11.31
CA SER A 278 24.00 7.15 9.89
C SER A 278 23.20 5.98 9.30
N ARG A 279 22.88 6.07 8.01
CA ARG A 279 22.27 4.99 7.21
C ARG A 279 23.12 3.73 7.26
N THR A 280 24.45 3.89 7.22
CA THR A 280 25.39 2.78 7.31
C THR A 280 25.15 1.98 8.59
N ASP A 281 25.08 2.65 9.73
CA ASP A 281 24.90 1.97 11.02
C ASP A 281 23.54 1.26 11.11
N ARG A 282 22.47 1.92 10.64
CA ARG A 282 21.13 1.31 10.58
C ARG A 282 21.09 0.09 9.67
N VAL A 283 21.69 0.17 8.49
CA VAL A 283 21.75 -0.93 7.52
C VAL A 283 22.55 -2.10 8.07
N GLU A 284 23.72 -1.85 8.68
CA GLU A 284 24.54 -2.92 9.25
C GLU A 284 23.83 -3.61 10.43
N ARG A 285 23.18 -2.82 11.30
CA ARG A 285 22.32 -3.38 12.36
C ARG A 285 21.15 -4.18 11.78
N GLY A 286 20.52 -3.68 10.72
CA GLY A 286 19.42 -4.34 10.02
C GLY A 286 19.83 -5.67 9.38
N LYS A 287 20.95 -5.71 8.65
CA LYS A 287 21.52 -6.94 8.07
C LYS A 287 21.86 -7.97 9.15
N ALA A 288 22.47 -7.54 10.25
CA ALA A 288 22.82 -8.43 11.35
C ALA A 288 21.56 -9.07 11.96
N LEU A 289 20.47 -8.30 12.10
CA LEU A 289 19.21 -8.81 12.62
C LEU A 289 18.51 -9.73 11.61
N LEU A 290 18.43 -9.33 10.34
CA LEU A 290 17.85 -10.13 9.25
C LEU A 290 18.53 -11.49 9.14
N ALA A 291 19.87 -11.53 9.17
CA ALA A 291 20.64 -12.76 9.11
C ALA A 291 20.38 -13.69 10.31
N LYS A 292 20.08 -13.11 11.48
CA LYS A 292 19.79 -13.85 12.71
C LYS A 292 18.36 -14.41 12.75
N SER A 293 17.36 -13.66 12.31
CA SER A 293 15.95 -14.08 12.39
C SER A 293 15.49 -14.74 11.09
N SER A 294 15.37 -13.99 10.00
CA SER A 294 14.77 -14.48 8.74
C SER A 294 15.77 -15.21 7.82
N ALA A 295 17.07 -14.98 8.01
CA ALA A 295 18.18 -15.59 7.27
C ALA A 295 17.94 -15.57 5.74
N ALA A 296 18.19 -16.70 5.06
CA ALA A 296 18.09 -16.81 3.61
C ALA A 296 16.71 -16.43 3.04
N SER A 297 15.62 -16.64 3.80
CA SER A 297 14.27 -16.28 3.35
C SER A 297 14.07 -14.76 3.29
N GLY A 298 14.63 -14.04 4.27
CA GLY A 298 14.62 -12.58 4.29
C GLY A 298 15.53 -11.98 3.22
N ASP A 299 16.74 -12.51 3.05
CA ASP A 299 17.68 -12.07 2.01
C ASP A 299 17.10 -12.23 0.60
N ALA A 300 16.37 -13.33 0.35
CA ALA A 300 15.72 -13.57 -0.93
C ALA A 300 14.65 -12.52 -1.23
N VAL A 301 13.85 -12.11 -0.23
CA VAL A 301 12.88 -11.03 -0.39
C VAL A 301 13.58 -9.72 -0.71
N VAL A 302 14.62 -9.35 0.04
CA VAL A 302 15.35 -8.09 -0.18
C VAL A 302 15.93 -7.99 -1.60
N ARG A 303 16.59 -9.05 -2.07
CA ARG A 303 17.19 -9.07 -3.42
C ARG A 303 16.17 -9.18 -4.54
N SER A 304 14.94 -9.59 -4.23
CA SER A 304 13.88 -9.71 -5.24
C SER A 304 13.49 -8.36 -5.85
N PHE A 305 13.87 -7.23 -5.24
CA PHE A 305 13.54 -5.88 -5.70
C PHE A 305 14.61 -5.23 -6.59
N ASP A 306 15.79 -5.85 -6.75
CA ASP A 306 16.97 -5.23 -7.39
C ASP A 306 16.71 -4.75 -8.83
N ASP A 307 15.81 -5.42 -9.55
CA ASP A 307 15.50 -5.17 -10.95
C ASP A 307 14.43 -4.10 -11.18
N ILE A 308 13.77 -3.59 -10.13
CA ILE A 308 12.63 -2.67 -10.29
C ILE A 308 12.60 -1.55 -9.25
N ALA A 309 12.87 -1.85 -7.98
CA ALA A 309 12.79 -0.90 -6.88
C ALA A 309 13.87 -1.22 -5.82
N PRO A 310 15.17 -1.13 -6.14
CA PRO A 310 16.26 -1.51 -5.23
C PRO A 310 16.24 -0.75 -3.89
N ASP A 311 15.74 0.50 -3.89
CA ASP A 311 15.51 1.27 -2.66
C ASP A 311 14.52 0.60 -1.70
N LEU A 312 13.54 -0.17 -2.19
CA LEU A 312 12.57 -0.88 -1.36
C LEU A 312 13.26 -1.98 -0.53
N GLY A 313 14.15 -2.74 -1.16
CA GLY A 313 14.99 -3.73 -0.49
C GLY A 313 15.86 -3.09 0.60
N ARG A 314 16.49 -1.94 0.29
CA ARG A 314 17.22 -1.15 1.30
C ARG A 314 16.32 -0.74 2.46
N MET A 315 15.15 -0.16 2.20
CA MET A 315 14.24 0.33 3.24
C MET A 315 13.72 -0.79 4.14
N ILE A 316 13.49 -2.01 3.62
CA ILE A 316 13.15 -3.17 4.45
C ILE A 316 14.28 -3.44 5.45
N VAL A 317 15.53 -3.51 4.99
CA VAL A 317 16.69 -3.78 5.85
C VAL A 317 16.92 -2.63 6.82
N GLU A 318 16.96 -1.39 6.32
CA GLU A 318 17.28 -0.19 7.07
C GLU A 318 16.20 0.14 8.10
N HIS A 319 14.95 0.28 7.67
CA HIS A 319 13.86 0.72 8.53
C HIS A 319 13.25 -0.45 9.30
N SER A 320 12.77 -1.50 8.62
CA SER A 320 12.08 -2.59 9.32
C SER A 320 13.02 -3.34 10.27
N TYR A 321 14.16 -3.84 9.79
CA TYR A 321 15.10 -4.57 10.64
C TYR A 321 16.00 -3.64 11.47
N GLY A 322 16.55 -2.59 10.85
CA GLY A 322 17.49 -1.68 11.49
C GLY A 322 16.88 -0.73 12.51
N GLU A 323 15.61 -0.33 12.38
CA GLU A 323 14.97 0.65 13.26
C GLU A 323 13.76 0.13 14.04
N ILE A 324 12.94 -0.76 13.47
CA ILE A 324 11.72 -1.23 14.15
C ILE A 324 11.98 -2.51 14.94
N PHE A 325 12.49 -3.55 14.30
CA PHE A 325 12.71 -4.86 14.93
C PHE A 325 13.93 -4.88 15.87
N SER A 326 14.88 -3.96 15.69
CA SER A 326 16.04 -3.82 16.57
C SER A 326 15.73 -3.14 17.91
N ARG A 327 14.54 -2.53 18.06
CA ARG A 327 14.16 -1.78 19.26
C ARG A 327 14.16 -2.66 20.50
N LYS A 328 14.52 -2.05 21.63
CA LYS A 328 14.38 -2.65 22.96
C LYS A 328 12.93 -2.52 23.45
N GLY A 329 12.53 -3.32 24.43
CA GLY A 329 11.21 -3.24 25.09
C GLY A 329 10.34 -4.48 24.94
N ILE A 330 10.42 -5.19 23.80
CA ILE A 330 9.88 -6.54 23.62
C ILE A 330 10.95 -7.42 22.97
N ASP A 331 11.01 -8.69 23.39
CA ASP A 331 11.99 -9.65 22.88
C ASP A 331 11.68 -10.06 21.43
N GLN A 332 12.67 -10.67 20.75
CA GLN A 332 12.54 -11.03 19.33
C GLN A 332 11.45 -12.07 19.07
N LYS A 333 11.26 -13.04 19.98
CA LYS A 333 10.18 -14.03 19.83
C LYS A 333 8.82 -13.34 19.83
N THR A 334 8.60 -12.44 20.79
CA THR A 334 7.36 -11.66 20.89
C THR A 334 7.15 -10.76 19.67
N ARG A 335 8.20 -10.18 19.08
CA ARG A 335 8.11 -9.39 17.84
C ARG A 335 7.64 -10.22 16.65
N GLU A 336 8.27 -11.37 16.43
CA GLU A 336 7.92 -12.23 15.29
C GLU A 336 6.52 -12.81 15.42
N LEU A 337 6.10 -13.22 16.63
CA LEU A 337 4.72 -13.65 16.87
C LEU A 337 3.72 -12.51 16.62
N SER A 338 4.04 -11.28 17.01
CA SER A 338 3.19 -10.11 16.73
C SER A 338 3.10 -9.81 15.23
N ALA A 339 4.20 -9.96 14.48
CA ALA A 339 4.21 -9.81 13.03
C ALA A 339 3.34 -10.88 12.35
N CYS A 340 3.47 -12.14 12.76
CA CYS A 340 2.59 -13.23 12.32
C CYS A 340 1.12 -12.90 12.59
N ALA A 341 0.80 -12.43 13.80
CA ALA A 341 -0.56 -12.07 14.18
C ALA A 341 -1.13 -10.95 13.30
N ALA A 342 -0.36 -9.87 13.08
CA ALA A 342 -0.80 -8.74 12.27
C ALA A 342 -1.04 -9.12 10.81
N LEU A 343 -0.11 -9.89 10.21
CA LEU A 343 -0.21 -10.32 8.80
C LEU A 343 -1.37 -11.30 8.58
N ALA A 344 -1.59 -12.21 9.52
CA ALA A 344 -2.72 -13.13 9.50
C ALA A 344 -4.06 -12.41 9.71
N ALA A 345 -4.11 -11.38 10.57
CA ALA A 345 -5.32 -10.60 10.83
C ALA A 345 -5.77 -9.78 9.62
N ILE A 346 -4.84 -9.27 8.81
CA ILE A 346 -5.15 -8.60 7.53
C ILE A 346 -5.78 -9.59 6.55
N GLY A 347 -5.31 -10.85 6.52
CA GLY A 347 -5.98 -11.95 5.82
C GLY A 347 -6.15 -11.75 4.31
N SER A 348 -5.22 -11.06 3.65
CA SER A 348 -5.28 -10.77 2.21
C SER A 348 -4.12 -11.42 1.46
N ALA A 349 -4.25 -11.51 0.13
CA ALA A 349 -3.20 -12.07 -0.72
C ALA A 349 -1.83 -11.37 -0.53
N THR A 350 -1.85 -10.07 -0.19
CA THR A 350 -0.62 -9.28 0.02
C THR A 350 0.18 -9.70 1.26
N THR A 351 -0.42 -10.41 2.23
CA THR A 351 0.26 -10.76 3.48
C THR A 351 0.79 -12.18 3.52
N GLU A 352 0.50 -13.02 2.52
CA GLU A 352 0.91 -14.43 2.53
C GLU A 352 2.44 -14.61 2.51
N THR A 353 3.13 -13.93 1.59
CA THR A 353 4.60 -14.04 1.48
C THR A 353 5.30 -13.50 2.73
N PRO A 354 4.98 -12.29 3.24
CA PRO A 354 5.51 -11.84 4.52
C PRO A 354 5.19 -12.78 5.69
N LEU A 355 3.98 -13.34 5.76
CA LEU A 355 3.58 -14.24 6.85
C LEU A 355 4.47 -15.50 6.86
N ARG A 356 4.80 -16.06 5.70
CA ARG A 356 5.75 -17.19 5.60
C ARG A 356 7.13 -16.82 6.13
N VAL A 357 7.65 -15.63 5.78
CA VAL A 357 8.96 -15.16 6.27
C VAL A 357 8.93 -15.04 7.79
N HIS A 358 7.90 -14.42 8.35
CA HIS A 358 7.80 -14.19 9.80
C HIS A 358 7.51 -15.48 10.60
N ILE A 359 6.82 -16.48 10.03
CA ILE A 359 6.67 -17.81 10.65
C ILE A 359 8.04 -18.49 10.78
N ASN A 360 8.85 -18.48 9.72
CA ASN A 360 10.19 -19.05 9.76
C ASN A 360 11.11 -18.26 10.70
N ALA A 361 11.01 -16.92 10.69
CA ALA A 361 11.76 -16.07 11.62
C ALA A 361 11.39 -16.33 13.08
N ALA A 362 10.09 -16.49 13.40
CA ALA A 362 9.61 -16.83 14.73
C ALA A 362 10.25 -18.13 15.25
N LEU A 363 10.29 -19.18 14.42
CA LEU A 363 10.96 -20.44 14.75
C LEU A 363 12.46 -20.23 15.03
N ASN A 364 13.15 -19.47 14.18
CA ASN A 364 14.58 -19.20 14.30
C ASN A 364 14.94 -18.42 15.58
N VAL A 365 14.05 -17.56 16.05
CA VAL A 365 14.24 -16.81 17.31
C VAL A 365 13.66 -17.52 18.54
N GLY A 366 13.23 -18.78 18.39
CA GLY A 366 12.88 -19.68 19.49
C GLY A 366 11.39 -19.78 19.83
N ALA A 367 10.48 -19.34 18.96
CA ALA A 367 9.06 -19.67 19.10
C ALA A 367 8.83 -21.16 18.82
N SER A 368 7.98 -21.81 19.61
CA SER A 368 7.51 -23.16 19.28
C SER A 368 6.43 -23.14 18.20
N ARG A 369 6.20 -24.29 17.55
CA ARG A 369 5.10 -24.44 16.59
C ARG A 369 3.75 -24.19 17.27
N GLU A 370 3.61 -24.64 18.51
CA GLU A 370 2.42 -24.42 19.34
C GLU A 370 2.22 -22.93 19.65
N GLU A 371 3.26 -22.19 20.01
CA GLU A 371 3.16 -20.73 20.23
C GLU A 371 2.68 -19.99 18.97
N ILE A 372 3.17 -20.40 17.79
CA ILE A 372 2.72 -19.85 16.51
C ILE A 372 1.26 -20.21 16.25
N ILE A 373 0.87 -21.48 16.42
CA ILE A 373 -0.52 -21.93 16.20
C ILE A 373 -1.48 -21.22 17.15
N GLU A 374 -1.18 -21.15 18.44
CA GLU A 374 -2.03 -20.46 19.43
C GLU A 374 -2.16 -18.97 19.14
N THR A 375 -1.07 -18.32 18.69
CA THR A 375 -1.11 -16.93 18.24
C THR A 375 -2.09 -16.73 17.08
N LEU A 376 -2.10 -17.64 16.10
CA LEU A 376 -3.00 -17.58 14.95
C LEU A 376 -4.44 -17.94 15.32
N VAL A 377 -4.65 -18.96 16.15
CA VAL A 377 -5.98 -19.37 16.65
C VAL A 377 -6.63 -18.24 17.45
N ASN A 378 -5.85 -17.50 18.24
CA ASN A 378 -6.32 -16.36 19.01
C ASN A 378 -6.88 -15.21 18.14
N LEU A 379 -6.62 -15.21 16.82
CA LEU A 379 -7.21 -14.25 15.89
C LEU A 379 -8.65 -14.60 15.48
N ALA A 380 -9.11 -15.83 15.68
CA ALA A 380 -10.45 -16.26 15.27
C ALA A 380 -11.59 -15.31 15.73
N PRO A 381 -11.64 -14.81 16.98
CA PRO A 381 -12.67 -13.88 17.40
C PRO A 381 -12.55 -12.47 16.79
N TYR A 382 -11.37 -12.07 16.31
CA TYR A 382 -11.11 -10.70 15.83
C TYR A 382 -11.09 -10.59 14.31
N SER A 383 -10.55 -11.60 13.63
CA SER A 383 -10.31 -11.63 12.18
C SER A 383 -11.18 -12.68 11.47
N GLY A 384 -11.95 -13.46 12.23
CA GLY A 384 -12.82 -14.52 11.71
C GLY A 384 -12.07 -15.80 11.35
N TYR A 385 -12.81 -16.91 11.36
CA TYR A 385 -12.26 -18.24 11.06
C TYR A 385 -11.58 -18.37 9.68
N PRO A 386 -12.08 -17.78 8.57
CA PRO A 386 -11.43 -17.93 7.26
C PRO A 386 -9.98 -17.41 7.22
N ALA A 387 -9.72 -16.22 7.77
CA ALA A 387 -8.37 -15.65 7.83
C ALA A 387 -7.45 -16.49 8.73
N THR A 388 -7.95 -16.92 9.90
CA THR A 388 -7.22 -17.81 10.81
C THR A 388 -6.88 -19.15 10.15
N GLN A 389 -7.84 -19.78 9.46
CA GLN A 389 -7.64 -21.07 8.78
C GLN A 389 -6.59 -20.96 7.67
N GLN A 390 -6.64 -19.89 6.87
CA GLN A 390 -5.64 -19.63 5.83
C GLN A 390 -4.24 -19.47 6.44
N ALA A 391 -4.12 -18.70 7.52
CA ALA A 391 -2.84 -18.51 8.21
C ALA A 391 -2.30 -19.83 8.80
N ILE A 392 -3.16 -20.65 9.41
CA ILE A 392 -2.79 -21.98 9.93
C ILE A 392 -2.30 -22.89 8.80
N ARG A 393 -2.95 -22.87 7.63
CA ARG A 393 -2.50 -23.63 6.45
C ARG A 393 -1.10 -23.19 6.02
N ILE A 394 -0.86 -21.88 5.93
CA ILE A 394 0.46 -21.32 5.61
C ILE A 394 1.51 -21.80 6.63
N ALA A 395 1.20 -21.75 7.93
CA ALA A 395 2.11 -22.25 8.98
C ALA A 395 2.41 -23.74 8.84
N ALA A 396 1.38 -24.58 8.59
CA ALA A 396 1.56 -26.01 8.38
C ALA A 396 2.48 -26.31 7.18
N GLU A 397 2.37 -25.56 6.10
CA GLU A 397 3.26 -25.68 4.93
C GLU A 397 4.71 -25.35 5.27
N GLU A 398 4.98 -24.29 6.04
CA GLU A 398 6.34 -23.92 6.46
C GLU A 398 6.92 -24.94 7.48
N PHE A 399 6.09 -25.45 8.39
CA PHE A 399 6.48 -26.50 9.34
C PHE A 399 6.89 -27.80 8.65
N ALA A 400 6.25 -28.14 7.53
CA ALA A 400 6.58 -29.33 6.73
C ALA A 400 7.93 -29.17 6.00
N LYS A 401 8.27 -27.97 5.52
CA LYS A 401 9.58 -27.71 4.88
C LYS A 401 10.76 -27.90 5.83
N SER A 402 10.56 -27.58 7.09
CA SER A 402 11.58 -27.68 8.14
C SER A 402 11.81 -29.11 8.66
N ASN A 403 11.06 -30.11 8.17
CA ASN A 403 11.19 -31.51 8.61
C ASN A 403 11.05 -32.50 7.42
N PRO A 404 12.15 -32.82 6.69
CA PRO A 404 12.09 -33.68 5.49
C PRO A 404 11.69 -35.14 5.74
N SER A 405 11.59 -35.57 7.01
CA SER A 405 11.40 -36.98 7.41
C SER A 405 9.94 -37.46 7.44
N SER A 406 8.96 -36.60 7.14
CA SER A 406 7.52 -36.95 7.20
C SER A 406 6.83 -37.11 5.84
N ARG A 407 7.56 -37.26 4.73
CA ARG A 407 6.93 -37.73 3.48
C ARG A 407 6.45 -39.18 3.71
N PRO A 408 5.18 -39.51 3.42
CA PRO A 408 4.74 -40.91 3.47
C PRO A 408 5.65 -41.72 2.54
N ARG A 409 6.24 -42.81 3.04
CA ARG A 409 6.85 -43.80 2.15
C ARG A 409 5.73 -44.27 1.22
N LYS A 410 5.94 -44.17 -0.09
CA LYS A 410 5.12 -44.90 -1.04
C LYS A 410 5.19 -46.37 -0.61
N GLU A 411 4.05 -46.93 -0.26
CA GLU A 411 3.92 -48.38 -0.11
C GLU A 411 4.29 -48.98 -1.46
N GLU A 412 5.44 -49.66 -1.49
CA GLU A 412 5.78 -50.56 -2.57
C GLU A 412 4.81 -51.74 -2.46
N SER A 413 3.87 -51.79 -3.39
CA SER A 413 2.99 -52.93 -3.60
C SER A 413 3.83 -54.10 -4.17
N GLU A 414 4.08 -55.11 -3.34
CA GLU A 414 4.40 -56.47 -3.80
C GLU A 414 3.16 -57.20 -4.30
#